data_AF-A0A350HB48-F1
#
_entry.id   AF-A0A350HB48-F1
#
_cell.length_a   1.000
_cell.length_b   1.000
_cell.length_c   1.000
_cell.angle_alpha   90.00
_cell.angle_beta   90.00
_cell.angle_gamma   90.00
#
_symmetry.space_group_name_H-M   'P 1'
#
loop_
_entity.id
_entity.type
_entity.pdbx_description
1 polymer ?
#
loop_
_entity_poly.entity_id
_entity_poly.type
_entity_poly.pdbx_seq_one_letter_code
_entity_poly.pdbx_strand_id
1 'polypeptide(L)'
;MLTKTFIHIEGISYRNERHLWDNGIKSWWDAVDKKHRLPFGEEKNAALLKEVKASIREFMRDNIEYFSNKLPHKEWWRFLGHYRREIGYIDIETNMQGQITVIGLYIGGIFYYYKTGDDP
;
A
#
# COMPACT_ATOMS: atom_id res chain seq x y z
N MET A 1 -1.24 2.69 6.41
CA MET A 1 -0.73 2.37 5.06
C MET A 1 -1.90 2.27 4.12
N LEU A 2 -1.61 2.29 2.83
CA LEU A 2 -2.28 3.02 1.76
C LEU A 2 -2.56 4.50 2.09
N THR A 3 -3.45 4.80 3.02
CA THR A 3 -3.85 6.19 3.35
C THR A 3 -2.78 7.07 4.03
N LYS A 4 -1.67 6.44 4.42
CA LYS A 4 -0.51 7.09 5.05
C LYS A 4 0.65 7.31 4.06
N THR A 5 0.50 6.85 2.81
CA THR A 5 1.53 6.98 1.78
C THR A 5 1.26 8.18 0.88
N PHE A 6 2.31 8.81 0.39
CA PHE A 6 2.21 9.85 -0.64
C PHE A 6 3.00 9.47 -1.90
N ILE A 7 3.67 8.32 -1.91
CA ILE A 7 4.54 7.85 -3.02
C ILE A 7 3.79 7.66 -4.34
N HIS A 8 2.48 7.40 -4.32
CA HIS A 8 1.67 7.30 -5.55
C HIS A 8 1.39 8.67 -6.20
N ILE A 9 1.77 9.77 -5.55
CA ILE A 9 1.62 11.12 -6.08
C ILE A 9 2.89 11.48 -6.84
N GLU A 10 2.74 11.87 -8.10
CA GLU A 10 3.85 12.28 -8.96
C GLU A 10 4.68 13.40 -8.30
N GLY A 11 6.01 13.29 -8.38
CA GLY A 11 6.92 14.25 -7.74
C GLY A 11 7.13 14.05 -6.23
N ILE A 12 6.55 13.01 -5.62
CA ILE A 12 6.79 12.65 -4.22
C ILE A 12 7.74 11.46 -4.13
N SER A 13 8.97 11.74 -3.70
CA SER A 13 9.95 10.71 -3.32
C SER A 13 9.76 10.24 -1.88
N TYR A 14 10.43 9.16 -1.48
CA TYR A 14 10.51 8.74 -0.08
C TYR A 14 11.03 9.84 0.85
N ARG A 15 11.94 10.69 0.36
CA ARG A 15 12.42 11.84 1.13
C ARG A 15 11.29 12.85 1.37
N ASN A 16 10.50 13.15 0.35
CA ASN A 16 9.34 14.05 0.47
C ASN A 16 8.28 13.45 1.41
N GLU A 17 7.97 12.16 1.26
CA GLU A 17 7.04 11.44 2.14
C GLU A 17 7.52 11.45 3.60
N ARG A 18 8.79 11.13 3.85
CA ARG A 18 9.38 11.19 5.18
C ARG A 18 9.29 12.60 5.76
N HIS A 19 9.58 13.61 4.95
CA HIS A 19 9.49 15.01 5.37
C HIS A 19 8.06 15.42 5.75
N LEU A 20 7.03 14.92 5.05
CA LEU A 20 5.63 15.11 5.46
C LEU A 20 5.36 14.47 6.82
N TRP A 21 5.79 13.23 7.03
CA TRP A 21 5.59 12.51 8.28
C TRP A 21 6.28 13.20 9.47
N ASP A 22 7.50 13.68 9.28
CA ASP A 22 8.27 14.41 10.30
C ASP A 22 7.60 15.74 10.66
N ASN A 23 6.85 16.34 9.73
CA ASN A 23 6.02 17.54 9.97
C ASN A 23 4.61 17.23 10.53
N GLY A 24 4.34 15.97 10.90
CA GLY A 24 3.05 15.57 11.49
C GLY A 24 1.93 15.35 10.47
N ILE A 25 2.26 15.31 9.17
CA ILE A 25 1.35 15.00 8.07
C ILE A 25 1.44 13.49 7.80
N LYS A 26 0.80 12.68 8.64
CA LYS A 26 0.95 11.21 8.64
C LYS A 26 -0.09 10.49 7.77
N SER A 27 -1.07 11.21 7.24
CA SER A 27 -2.15 10.68 6.42
C SER A 27 -2.67 11.71 5.41
N TRP A 28 -3.45 11.24 4.44
CA TRP A 28 -4.17 12.12 3.51
C TRP A 28 -5.08 13.13 4.21
N TRP A 29 -5.79 12.70 5.26
CA TRP A 29 -6.62 13.60 6.06
C TRP A 29 -5.79 14.64 6.81
N ASP A 30 -4.63 14.27 7.36
CA ASP A 30 -3.71 15.25 7.96
C ASP A 30 -3.27 16.30 6.93
N ALA A 31 -2.99 15.90 5.69
CA ALA A 31 -2.57 16.83 4.64
C ALA A 31 -3.68 17.84 4.31
N VAL A 32 -4.95 17.39 4.30
CA VAL A 32 -6.11 18.27 4.07
C VAL A 32 -6.35 19.21 5.25
N ASP A 33 -6.35 18.67 6.47
CA ASP A 33 -6.63 19.41 7.71
C ASP A 33 -5.54 20.45 8.01
N LYS A 34 -4.27 20.04 7.88
CA LYS A 34 -3.09 20.85 8.20
C LYS A 34 -2.43 21.39 6.93
N LYS A 35 -3.22 21.76 5.92
CA LYS A 35 -2.73 22.24 4.61
C LYS A 35 -1.68 23.36 4.69
N HIS A 36 -1.78 24.22 5.71
CA HIS A 36 -0.85 25.34 5.95
C HIS A 36 0.52 24.91 6.49
N ARG A 37 0.67 23.64 6.91
CA ARG A 37 1.92 23.05 7.42
C ARG A 37 2.67 22.22 6.38
N LEU A 38 2.20 22.21 5.13
CA LEU A 38 2.86 21.46 4.06
C LEU A 38 4.20 22.13 3.67
N PRO A 39 5.29 21.37 3.52
CA PRO A 39 6.63 21.96 3.51
C PRO A 39 7.21 22.28 2.12
N PHE A 40 6.43 22.21 1.03
CA PHE A 40 6.98 22.23 -0.33
C PHE A 40 6.82 23.54 -1.12
N GLY A 41 6.31 24.60 -0.49
CA GLY A 41 5.96 25.86 -1.16
C GLY A 41 4.56 25.84 -1.78
N GLU A 42 3.99 27.02 -2.06
CA GLU A 42 2.57 27.20 -2.38
C GLU A 42 2.10 26.34 -3.57
N GLU A 43 2.78 26.41 -4.70
CA GLU A 43 2.41 25.70 -5.93
C GLU A 43 2.45 24.18 -5.74
N LYS A 44 3.55 23.64 -5.22
CA LYS A 44 3.71 22.21 -4.99
C LYS A 44 2.78 21.69 -3.90
N ASN A 45 2.49 22.49 -2.87
CA ASN A 45 1.50 22.16 -1.86
C ASN A 45 0.08 22.10 -2.45
N ALA A 46 -0.27 23.03 -3.34
CA ALA A 46 -1.56 23.04 -4.03
C ALA A 46 -1.73 21.79 -4.93
N ALA A 47 -0.69 21.43 -5.69
CA ALA A 47 -0.67 20.23 -6.51
C ALA A 47 -0.79 18.95 -5.66
N LEU A 48 -0.02 18.85 -4.56
CA LEU A 48 -0.12 17.75 -3.61
C LEU A 48 -1.54 17.61 -3.05
N LEU A 49 -2.15 18.72 -2.61
CA LEU A 49 -3.51 18.71 -2.05
C LEU A 49 -4.57 18.28 -3.05
N LYS A 50 -4.42 18.65 -4.33
CA LYS A 50 -5.31 18.18 -5.40
C LYS A 50 -5.25 16.66 -5.55
N GLU A 51 -4.05 16.09 -5.61
CA GLU A 51 -3.84 14.65 -5.73
C GLU A 51 -4.26 13.89 -4.45
N VAL A 52 -4.04 14.46 -3.26
CA VAL A 52 -4.52 13.90 -1.99
C VAL A 52 -6.04 13.82 -1.97
N LYS A 53 -6.75 14.88 -2.39
CA LYS A 53 -8.22 14.88 -2.47
C LYS A 53 -8.74 13.86 -3.48
N ALA A 54 -8.06 13.70 -4.62
CA ALA A 54 -8.38 12.65 -5.58
C ALA A 54 -8.19 11.26 -4.96
N SER A 55 -7.08 11.05 -4.26
CA SER A 55 -6.78 9.79 -3.57
C SER A 55 -7.83 9.44 -2.52
N ILE A 56 -8.31 10.41 -1.73
CA ILE A 56 -9.40 10.20 -0.77
C ILE A 56 -10.69 9.75 -1.49
N ARG A 57 -11.06 10.39 -2.61
CA ARG A 57 -12.26 10.01 -3.36
C ARG A 57 -12.18 8.60 -3.91
N GLU A 58 -11.05 8.22 -4.50
CA GLU A 58 -10.87 6.88 -5.07
C GLU A 58 -10.77 5.82 -3.98
N PHE A 59 -10.17 6.15 -2.84
CA PHE A 59 -10.18 5.28 -1.65
C PHE A 59 -11.59 5.04 -1.11
N MET A 60 -12.43 6.09 -1.04
CA MET A 60 -13.82 5.94 -0.61
C MET A 60 -14.69 5.11 -1.57
N ARG A 61 -14.26 4.98 -2.82
CA ARG A 61 -14.90 4.13 -3.85
C ARG A 61 -14.35 2.71 -3.89
N ASP A 62 -13.41 2.39 -2.99
CA ASP A 62 -12.65 1.14 -3.01
C ASP A 62 -11.97 0.85 -4.36
N ASN A 63 -11.50 1.90 -5.04
CA ASN A 63 -10.86 1.78 -6.34
C ASN A 63 -9.38 1.42 -6.18
N ILE A 64 -9.08 0.14 -5.98
CA ILE A 64 -7.70 -0.37 -5.88
C ILE A 64 -6.89 -0.11 -7.16
N GLU A 65 -7.54 -0.17 -8.33
CA GLU A 65 -6.90 -0.02 -9.64
C GLU A 65 -6.25 1.37 -9.80
N TYR A 66 -6.91 2.40 -9.29
CA TYR A 66 -6.33 3.75 -9.24
C TYR A 66 -4.96 3.78 -8.54
N PHE A 67 -4.83 3.03 -7.45
CA PHE A 67 -3.59 2.99 -6.68
C PHE A 67 -2.57 2.03 -7.28
N SER A 68 -2.96 0.86 -7.78
CA SER A 68 -2.03 -0.09 -8.40
C SER A 68 -1.37 0.49 -9.64
N ASN A 69 -2.09 1.35 -10.38
CA ASN A 69 -1.56 2.04 -11.57
C ASN A 69 -0.59 3.19 -11.23
N LYS A 70 -0.69 3.78 -10.04
CA LYS A 70 0.15 4.92 -9.62
C LYS A 70 1.29 4.53 -8.67
N LEU A 71 1.12 3.47 -7.90
CA LEU A 71 2.07 3.04 -6.88
C LEU A 71 3.09 2.07 -7.52
N PRO A 72 4.41 2.31 -7.37
CA PRO A 72 5.41 1.37 -7.88
C PRO A 72 5.21 -0.04 -7.30
N HIS A 73 5.46 -1.10 -8.10
CA HIS A 73 5.30 -2.50 -7.66
C HIS A 73 6.01 -2.82 -6.34
N LYS A 74 7.22 -2.29 -6.14
CA LYS A 74 7.99 -2.45 -4.89
C LYS A 74 7.30 -1.87 -3.65
N GLU A 75 6.30 -1.01 -3.85
CA GLU A 75 5.48 -0.41 -2.79
C GLU A 75 4.12 -1.11 -2.63
N TRP A 76 3.80 -2.16 -3.39
CA TRP A 76 2.49 -2.80 -3.26
C TRP A 76 2.22 -3.42 -1.88
N TRP A 77 3.26 -3.67 -1.08
CA TRP A 77 3.10 -4.04 0.33
C TRP A 77 2.28 -3.00 1.14
N ARG A 78 2.14 -1.75 0.65
CA ARG A 78 1.28 -0.73 1.27
C ARG A 78 -0.21 -1.07 1.21
N PHE A 79 -0.63 -1.97 0.32
CA PHE A 79 -2.00 -2.48 0.21
C PHE A 79 -2.38 -3.47 1.33
N LEU A 80 -1.40 -4.21 1.85
CA LEU A 80 -1.60 -5.33 2.78
C LEU A 80 -2.49 -4.97 3.98
N GLY A 81 -2.28 -3.79 4.56
CA GLY A 81 -3.06 -3.35 5.72
C GLY A 81 -4.51 -3.00 5.39
N HIS A 82 -4.78 -2.51 4.18
CA HIS A 82 -6.11 -2.07 3.77
C HIS A 82 -6.96 -3.25 3.26
N TYR A 83 -6.37 -4.08 2.41
CA TYR A 83 -7.02 -5.20 1.72
C TYR A 83 -6.74 -6.55 2.37
N ARG A 84 -6.54 -6.58 3.70
CA ARG A 84 -6.12 -7.80 4.42
C ARG A 84 -7.10 -8.97 4.31
N ARG A 85 -8.36 -8.71 3.92
CA ARG A 85 -9.39 -9.75 3.77
C ARG A 85 -9.42 -10.29 2.33
N GLU A 86 -9.00 -9.46 1.37
CA GLU A 86 -9.02 -9.74 -0.06
C GLU A 86 -7.66 -10.23 -0.58
N ILE A 87 -6.57 -9.94 0.14
CA ILE A 87 -5.22 -10.36 -0.20
C ILE A 87 -4.93 -11.77 0.32
N GLY A 88 -4.44 -12.62 -0.57
CA GLY A 88 -3.84 -13.91 -0.25
C GLY A 88 -2.33 -13.79 -0.01
N TYR A 89 -1.84 -14.52 0.98
CA TYR A 89 -0.42 -14.67 1.29
C TYR A 89 -0.04 -16.10 0.95
N ILE A 90 0.87 -16.26 0.00
CA ILE A 90 1.40 -17.56 -0.39
C ILE A 90 2.78 -17.75 0.20
N ASP A 91 3.01 -18.93 0.76
CA ASP A 91 4.29 -19.38 1.27
C ASP A 91 4.62 -20.74 0.63
N ILE A 92 5.83 -20.88 0.10
CA ILE A 92 6.24 -22.08 -0.63
C ILE A 92 7.56 -22.56 -0.03
N GLU A 93 7.49 -23.74 0.55
CA GLU A 93 8.65 -24.42 1.12
C GLU A 93 9.18 -25.46 0.12
N THR A 94 10.51 -25.58 0.06
CA THR A 94 11.20 -26.53 -0.83
C THR A 94 12.26 -27.32 -0.07
N ASN A 95 12.56 -28.54 -0.52
CA ASN A 95 13.68 -29.33 0.02
C ASN A 95 15.01 -28.98 -0.66
N MET A 96 16.09 -29.63 -0.22
CA MET A 96 17.43 -29.43 -0.80
C MET A 96 17.53 -29.81 -2.30
N GLN A 97 16.60 -30.63 -2.80
CA GLN A 97 16.51 -30.99 -4.21
C GLN A 97 15.63 -30.04 -5.03
N GLY A 98 15.07 -28.99 -4.41
CA GLY A 98 14.20 -28.01 -5.06
C GLY A 98 12.76 -28.50 -5.28
N GLN A 99 12.37 -29.63 -4.68
CA GLN A 99 10.99 -30.11 -4.73
C GLN A 99 10.14 -29.33 -3.72
N ILE A 100 8.96 -28.91 -4.15
CA ILE A 100 7.97 -28.28 -3.25
C ILE A 100 7.57 -29.30 -2.19
N THR A 101 7.63 -28.91 -0.91
CA THR A 101 7.26 -29.74 0.24
C THR A 101 5.96 -29.29 0.86
N VAL A 102 5.72 -27.98 0.91
CA VAL A 102 4.50 -27.35 1.44
C VAL A 102 4.16 -26.14 0.60
N ILE A 103 2.87 -25.97 0.31
CA ILE A 103 2.29 -24.71 -0.18
C ILE A 103 1.29 -24.25 0.87
N GLY A 104 1.53 -23.10 1.49
CA GLY A 104 0.59 -22.43 2.39
C GLY A 104 -0.10 -21.27 1.67
N LEU A 105 -1.42 -21.14 1.84
CA LEU A 105 -2.20 -20.00 1.39
C LEU A 105 -3.05 -19.49 2.55
N TYR A 106 -2.76 -18.28 3.03
CA TYR A 106 -3.64 -17.57 3.94
C TYR A 106 -4.43 -16.51 3.17
N ILE A 107 -5.76 -16.60 3.15
CA ILE A 107 -6.62 -15.62 2.49
C ILE A 107 -7.91 -15.45 3.28
N GLY A 108 -8.36 -14.20 3.47
CA GLY A 108 -9.65 -13.92 4.12
C GLY A 108 -9.79 -14.43 5.56
N GLY A 109 -8.68 -14.72 6.25
CA GLY A 109 -8.70 -15.33 7.59
C GLY A 109 -8.70 -16.86 7.60
N ILE A 110 -8.67 -17.49 6.42
CA ILE A 110 -8.64 -18.94 6.26
C ILE A 110 -7.25 -19.36 5.81
N PHE A 111 -6.74 -20.44 6.41
CA PHE A 111 -5.47 -21.05 6.02
C PHE A 111 -5.74 -22.36 5.27
N TYR A 112 -5.27 -22.43 4.04
CA TYR A 112 -5.20 -23.62 3.23
C TYR A 112 -3.74 -24.06 3.16
N TYR A 113 -3.48 -25.35 3.23
CA TYR A 113 -2.15 -25.85 2.92
C TYR A 113 -2.23 -27.17 2.15
N TYR A 114 -1.21 -27.40 1.35
CA TYR A 114 -0.96 -28.68 0.71
C TYR A 114 0.44 -29.13 1.11
N LYS A 115 0.58 -30.36 1.61
CA LYS A 115 1.87 -30.98 1.84
C LYS A 115 2.06 -32.11 0.84
N THR A 116 3.25 -32.20 0.27
CA THR A 116 3.60 -33.28 -0.66
C THR A 116 3.41 -34.63 0.02
N GLY A 117 2.58 -35.48 -0.59
CA GLY A 117 2.18 -36.78 -0.03
C GLY A 117 0.82 -36.79 0.68
N ASP A 118 0.14 -35.64 0.81
CA ASP A 118 -1.29 -35.61 1.18
C ASP A 118 -2.12 -36.19 0.00
N ASP A 119 -3.03 -37.13 0.29
CA ASP A 119 -3.98 -37.68 -0.69
C ASP A 119 -5.06 -36.63 -1.06
N PRO A 120 -5.56 -36.61 -2.31
CA PRO A 120 -6.49 -35.59 -2.82
C PRO A 120 -7.91 -35.66 -2.24
#